data_AF-Q2GM90-F1
#
_entry.id   AF-Q2GM90-F1
#
_cell.length_a   1.000
_cell.length_b   1.000
_cell.length_c   1.000
_cell.angle_alpha   90.00
_cell.angle_beta   90.00
_cell.angle_gamma   90.00
#
_symmetry.space_group_name_H-M   'P 1'
#
loop_
_entity.id
_entity.type
_entity.pdbx_description
1 polymer ?
#
loop_
_entity_poly.entity_id
_entity_poly.type
_entity_poly.pdbx_seq_one_letter_code
_entity_poly.pdbx_strand_id
1 'polypeptide(L)'
;MKAAARELRQLLPSLARQLESFECLCCILVDAIDEHREVKTLLQIPEAVFARVEKNLKTSLSAARCVKEKLRSRLRMVDTCLSTLSAISSSKNDRAVSENTTHMGRLAEYGREENLNMGKIARATKLDSQAMKIIAIMTMLYLPATFVATLFSMGIFHFDFDNGMTGDFSVARYWWLYFTVAIPLSGATFMIFYHRVKSHKSADKKESQKAATGA
;
A
#
# COMPACT_ATOMS: atom_id res chain seq x y z
N MET A 1 24.89 9.93 -6.88
CA MET A 1 24.62 10.24 -8.31
C MET A 1 24.03 11.63 -8.53
N LYS A 2 22.91 12.01 -7.88
CA LYS A 2 22.29 13.34 -8.07
C LYS A 2 23.21 14.53 -7.72
N ALA A 3 24.10 14.39 -6.74
CA ALA A 3 25.08 15.43 -6.38
C ALA A 3 26.14 15.62 -7.49
N ALA A 4 26.79 14.53 -7.92
CA ALA A 4 27.76 14.57 -9.02
C ALA A 4 27.17 15.11 -10.34
N ALA A 5 25.91 14.77 -10.65
CA ALA A 5 25.21 15.32 -11.81
C ALA A 5 24.98 16.84 -11.70
N ARG A 6 24.70 17.36 -10.50
CA ARG A 6 24.55 18.80 -10.26
C ARG A 6 25.87 19.53 -10.42
N GLU A 7 26.95 19.00 -9.86
CA GLU A 7 28.31 19.54 -9.99
C GLU A 7 28.73 19.65 -11.47
N LEU A 8 28.55 18.56 -12.24
CA LEU A 8 28.84 18.55 -13.69
C LEU A 8 28.00 19.59 -14.46
N ARG A 9 26.73 19.76 -14.08
CA ARG A 9 25.83 20.71 -14.71
C ARG A 9 26.18 22.17 -14.39
N GLN A 10 26.74 22.43 -13.20
CA GLN A 10 27.23 23.76 -12.81
C GLN A 10 28.54 24.14 -13.52
N LEU A 11 29.42 23.16 -13.81
CA LEU A 11 30.67 23.39 -14.52
C LEU A 11 30.50 23.53 -16.05
N LEU A 12 29.39 23.04 -16.59
CA LEU A 12 29.08 23.15 -18.02
C LEU A 12 29.09 24.60 -18.56
N PRO A 13 28.40 25.59 -17.93
CA PRO A 13 28.39 26.97 -18.40
C PRO A 13 29.75 27.66 -18.28
N SER A 14 30.58 27.33 -17.29
CA SER A 14 31.92 27.91 -17.17
C SER A 14 32.85 27.40 -18.28
N LEU A 15 32.79 26.10 -18.59
CA LEU A 15 33.53 25.50 -19.71
C LEU A 15 33.08 26.04 -21.07
N ALA A 16 31.77 26.23 -21.27
CA ALA A 16 31.23 26.83 -22.50
C ALA A 16 31.74 28.27 -22.69
N ARG A 17 31.72 29.07 -21.60
CA ARG A 17 32.22 30.45 -21.62
C ARG A 17 33.74 30.53 -21.88
N GLN A 18 34.51 29.56 -21.39
CA GLN A 18 35.94 29.46 -21.74
C GLN A 18 36.13 29.12 -23.23
N LEU A 19 35.29 28.25 -23.80
CA LEU A 19 35.37 27.89 -25.22
C LEU A 19 35.09 29.09 -26.14
N GLU A 20 34.07 29.90 -25.82
CA GLU A 20 33.78 31.16 -26.53
C GLU A 20 34.94 32.15 -26.44
N SER A 21 35.57 32.28 -25.27
CA SER A 21 36.73 33.16 -25.08
C SER A 21 37.93 32.74 -25.93
N PHE A 22 38.22 31.43 -26.00
CA PHE A 22 39.28 30.91 -26.89
C PHE A 22 38.94 31.08 -28.38
N GLU A 23 37.67 31.04 -28.75
CA GLU A 23 37.23 31.28 -30.12
C GLU A 23 37.46 32.75 -30.53
N CYS A 24 37.12 33.69 -29.66
CA CYS A 24 37.43 35.11 -29.84
C CYS A 24 38.95 35.34 -29.95
N LEU A 25 39.75 34.72 -29.08
CA LEU A 25 41.21 34.83 -29.13
C LEU A 25 41.81 34.25 -30.43
N CYS A 26 41.24 33.17 -30.96
CA CYS A 26 41.62 32.63 -32.25
C CYS A 26 41.30 33.61 -33.39
N CYS A 27 40.14 34.26 -33.38
CA CYS A 27 39.77 35.28 -34.37
C CYS A 27 40.75 36.46 -34.32
N ILE A 28 41.01 37.01 -33.14
CA ILE A 28 41.97 38.12 -32.97
C ILE A 28 43.36 37.74 -33.49
N LEU A 29 43.83 36.50 -33.24
CA LEU A 29 45.11 36.03 -33.76
C LEU A 29 45.12 35.86 -35.27
N VAL A 30 44.00 35.45 -35.88
CA VAL A 30 43.86 35.36 -37.34
C VAL A 30 43.89 36.77 -37.95
N ASP A 31 43.11 37.69 -37.41
CA ASP A 31 43.04 39.08 -37.88
C ASP A 31 44.42 39.77 -37.74
N ALA A 32 45.12 39.56 -36.62
CA ALA A 32 46.47 40.08 -36.41
C ALA A 32 47.51 39.50 -37.39
N ILE A 33 47.35 38.24 -37.81
CA ILE A 33 48.21 37.65 -38.86
C ILE A 33 47.93 38.29 -40.22
N ASP A 34 46.66 38.57 -40.52
CA ASP A 34 46.25 39.17 -41.79
C ASP A 34 46.70 40.63 -41.89
N GLU A 35 46.52 41.40 -40.81
CA GLU A 35 46.99 42.78 -40.72
C GLU A 35 48.52 42.87 -40.81
N HIS A 36 49.26 41.95 -40.15
CA HIS A 36 50.72 41.86 -40.33
C HIS A 36 51.13 41.53 -41.77
N ARG A 37 50.33 40.74 -42.50
CA ARG A 37 50.58 40.40 -43.90
C ARG A 37 50.32 41.60 -44.82
N GLU A 38 49.31 42.41 -44.55
CA GLU A 38 49.05 43.66 -45.27
C GLU A 38 50.13 44.72 -44.98
N VAL A 39 50.57 44.88 -43.73
CA VAL A 39 51.64 45.84 -43.38
C VAL A 39 52.98 45.44 -44.02
N LYS A 40 53.24 44.14 -44.22
CA LYS A 40 54.41 43.63 -44.95
C LYS A 40 54.47 44.15 -46.40
N THR A 41 53.33 44.35 -47.07
CA THR A 41 53.33 44.87 -48.45
C THR A 41 53.58 46.38 -48.51
N LEU A 42 53.41 47.10 -47.40
CA LEU A 42 53.55 48.55 -47.31
C LEU A 42 54.92 49.04 -46.80
N LEU A 43 55.65 48.25 -46.00
CA LEU A 43 56.89 48.67 -45.34
C LEU A 43 58.13 47.90 -45.82
N GLN A 44 59.17 48.62 -46.28
CA GLN A 44 60.47 48.06 -46.73
C GLN A 44 61.38 47.60 -45.56
N ILE A 45 60.85 46.83 -44.61
CA ILE A 45 61.58 46.32 -43.44
C ILE A 45 62.28 44.98 -43.81
N PRO A 46 63.47 44.66 -43.25
CA PRO A 46 64.13 43.37 -43.45
C PRO A 46 63.24 42.14 -43.17
N GLU A 47 63.08 41.28 -44.19
CA GLU A 47 62.25 40.06 -44.24
C GLU A 47 62.41 39.12 -43.02
N ALA A 48 63.63 39.03 -42.47
CA ALA A 48 63.94 38.11 -41.38
C ALA A 48 63.16 38.40 -40.08
N VAL A 49 62.84 39.67 -39.81
CA VAL A 49 62.09 40.08 -38.60
C VAL A 49 60.61 39.75 -38.77
N PHE A 50 60.05 40.04 -39.95
CA PHE A 50 58.66 39.71 -40.29
C PHE A 50 58.40 38.20 -40.24
N ALA A 51 59.29 37.40 -40.85
CA ALA A 51 59.18 35.94 -40.85
C ALA A 51 59.18 35.36 -39.43
N ARG A 52 59.89 35.99 -38.48
CA ARG A 52 59.94 35.54 -37.08
C ARG A 52 58.66 35.84 -36.32
N VAL A 53 58.09 37.04 -36.52
CA VAL A 53 56.81 37.45 -35.92
C VAL A 53 55.66 36.60 -36.47
N GLU A 54 55.61 36.40 -37.79
CA GLU A 54 54.61 35.56 -38.45
C GLU A 54 54.65 34.11 -37.95
N LYS A 55 55.86 33.54 -37.77
CA LYS A 55 56.03 32.19 -37.25
C LYS A 55 55.58 32.07 -35.79
N ASN A 56 55.87 33.07 -34.96
CA ASN A 56 55.42 33.09 -33.56
C ASN A 56 53.89 33.21 -33.46
N LEU A 57 53.26 34.08 -34.26
CA LEU A 57 51.80 34.24 -34.32
C LEU A 57 51.12 32.95 -34.79
N LYS A 58 51.62 32.31 -35.86
CA LYS A 58 51.11 31.01 -36.34
C LYS A 58 51.24 29.92 -35.28
N THR A 59 52.33 29.93 -34.50
CA THR A 59 52.54 29.00 -33.38
C THR A 59 51.57 29.27 -32.23
N SER A 60 51.29 30.54 -31.93
CA SER A 60 50.27 30.92 -30.93
C SER A 60 48.86 30.51 -31.36
N LEU A 61 48.52 30.69 -32.65
CA LEU A 61 47.23 30.30 -33.21
C LEU A 61 47.02 28.78 -33.19
N SER A 62 48.04 27.99 -33.52
CA SER A 62 47.95 26.52 -33.44
C SER A 62 47.80 26.03 -31.99
N ALA A 63 48.48 26.68 -31.04
CA ALA A 63 48.29 26.41 -29.61
C ALA A 63 46.87 26.74 -29.14
N ALA A 64 46.32 27.90 -29.53
CA ALA A 64 44.95 28.30 -29.19
C ALA A 64 43.90 27.32 -29.75
N ARG A 65 44.06 26.87 -31.01
CA ARG A 65 43.21 25.84 -31.61
C ARG A 65 43.30 24.50 -30.88
N CYS A 66 44.51 24.10 -30.46
CA CYS A 66 44.72 22.88 -29.69
C CYS A 66 43.97 22.90 -28.36
N VAL A 67 44.03 24.02 -27.63
CA VAL A 67 43.28 24.20 -26.37
C VAL A 67 41.77 24.18 -26.60
N LYS A 68 41.28 24.84 -27.66
CA LYS A 68 39.86 24.82 -28.07
C LYS A 68 39.36 23.40 -28.26
N GLU A 69 40.05 22.57 -29.05
CA GLU A 69 39.60 21.20 -29.30
C GLU A 69 39.67 20.31 -28.06
N LYS A 70 40.68 20.50 -27.20
CA LYS A 70 40.77 19.77 -25.93
C LYS A 70 39.59 20.10 -25.01
N LEU A 71 39.22 21.38 -24.92
CA LEU A 71 38.09 21.83 -24.11
C LEU A 71 36.75 21.34 -24.68
N ARG A 72 36.60 21.39 -26.01
CA ARG A 72 35.42 20.87 -26.72
C ARG A 72 35.24 19.37 -26.50
N SER A 73 36.34 18.60 -26.51
CA SER A 73 36.33 17.17 -26.20
C SER A 73 35.87 16.89 -24.76
N ARG A 74 36.35 17.68 -23.78
CA ARG A 74 35.91 17.58 -22.38
C ARG A 74 34.43 17.88 -22.23
N LEU A 75 33.94 18.92 -22.91
CA LEU A 75 32.52 19.30 -22.87
C LEU A 75 31.63 18.18 -23.42
N ARG A 76 32.00 17.57 -24.55
CA ARG A 76 31.30 16.41 -25.11
C ARG A 76 31.24 15.25 -24.13
N MET A 77 32.35 14.95 -23.46
CA MET A 77 32.40 13.85 -22.48
C MET A 77 31.47 14.11 -21.28
N VAL A 78 31.39 15.36 -20.80
CA VAL A 78 30.46 15.75 -19.73
C VAL A 78 29.00 15.55 -20.17
N ASP A 79 28.65 15.96 -21.39
CA ASP A 79 27.31 15.81 -21.94
C ASP A 79 26.89 14.34 -22.12
N THR A 80 27.78 13.51 -22.66
CA THR A 80 27.56 12.05 -22.77
C THR A 80 27.39 11.41 -21.38
N CYS A 81 28.20 11.82 -20.41
CA CYS A 81 28.08 11.34 -19.04
C CYS A 81 26.73 11.74 -18.44
N LEU A 82 26.29 13.00 -18.62
CA LEU A 82 25.00 13.47 -18.11
C LEU A 82 23.83 12.69 -18.72
N SER A 83 23.86 12.48 -20.04
CA SER A 83 22.83 11.77 -20.81
C SER A 83 22.71 10.30 -20.40
N THR A 84 23.85 9.61 -20.27
CA THR A 84 23.88 8.22 -19.77
C THR A 84 23.39 8.13 -18.33
N LEU A 85 23.76 9.09 -17.48
CA LEU A 85 23.30 9.12 -16.09
C LEU A 85 21.78 9.35 -15.99
N SER A 86 21.20 10.18 -16.84
CA SER A 86 19.74 10.34 -16.91
C SER A 86 19.04 9.08 -17.39
N ALA A 87 19.58 8.38 -18.40
CA ALA A 87 19.02 7.13 -18.89
C ALA A 87 19.11 5.99 -17.85
N ILE A 88 20.20 5.94 -17.09
CA ILE A 88 20.34 5.01 -15.96
C ILE A 88 19.36 5.37 -14.84
N SER A 89 19.11 6.65 -14.60
CA SER A 89 18.14 7.07 -13.59
C SER A 89 16.70 6.73 -13.98
N SER A 90 16.31 6.92 -15.24
CA SER A 90 14.96 6.57 -15.72
C SER A 90 14.76 5.05 -15.73
N SER A 91 15.72 4.30 -16.25
CA SER A 91 15.62 2.83 -16.28
C SER A 91 15.55 2.19 -14.89
N LYS A 92 16.21 2.77 -13.87
CA LYS A 92 16.06 2.33 -12.47
C LYS A 92 14.68 2.63 -11.92
N ASN A 93 14.10 3.77 -12.28
CA ASN A 93 12.74 4.13 -11.89
C ASN A 93 11.72 3.18 -12.52
N ASP A 94 11.86 2.89 -13.82
CA ASP A 94 10.96 1.99 -14.55
C ASP A 94 11.06 0.55 -14.03
N ARG A 95 12.25 0.09 -13.66
CA ARG A 95 12.45 -1.22 -13.02
C ARG A 95 11.79 -1.32 -11.66
N ALA A 96 11.98 -0.33 -10.79
CA ALA A 96 11.34 -0.31 -9.47
C ALA A 96 9.81 -0.28 -9.58
N VAL A 97 9.27 0.47 -10.55
CA VAL A 97 7.83 0.50 -10.84
C VAL A 97 7.35 -0.85 -11.38
N SER A 98 8.09 -1.47 -12.30
CA SER A 98 7.74 -2.77 -12.86
C SER A 98 7.74 -3.88 -11.81
N GLU A 99 8.76 -3.93 -10.95
CA GLU A 99 8.84 -4.88 -9.83
C GLU A 99 7.65 -4.71 -8.90
N ASN A 100 7.39 -3.48 -8.42
CA ASN A 100 6.23 -3.19 -7.57
C ASN A 100 4.91 -3.56 -8.23
N THR A 101 4.75 -3.32 -9.54
CA THR A 101 3.53 -3.68 -10.29
C THR A 101 3.31 -5.19 -10.29
N THR A 102 4.37 -6.00 -10.44
CA THR A 102 4.24 -7.47 -10.36
C THR A 102 3.87 -7.97 -8.97
N HIS A 103 4.46 -7.37 -7.91
CA HIS A 103 4.11 -7.69 -6.53
C HIS A 103 2.66 -7.31 -6.22
N MET A 104 2.20 -6.16 -6.71
CA MET A 104 0.83 -5.70 -6.54
C MET A 104 -0.17 -6.60 -7.29
N GLY A 105 0.20 -7.09 -8.47
CA GLY A 105 -0.59 -8.09 -9.21
C GLY A 105 -0.78 -9.37 -8.40
N ARG A 106 0.29 -9.94 -7.85
CA ARG A 106 0.20 -11.13 -6.97
C ARG A 106 -0.61 -10.86 -5.71
N LEU A 107 -0.43 -9.70 -5.07
CA LEU A 107 -1.19 -9.34 -3.88
C LEU A 107 -2.70 -9.23 -4.16
N ALA A 108 -3.07 -8.70 -5.33
CA ALA A 108 -4.47 -8.67 -5.77
C ALA A 108 -5.03 -10.08 -6.01
N GLU A 109 -4.23 -11.00 -6.56
CA GLU A 109 -4.61 -12.41 -6.70
C GLU A 109 -4.80 -13.09 -5.34
N TYR A 110 -3.86 -12.92 -4.41
CA TYR A 110 -3.99 -13.42 -3.03
C TYR A 110 -5.25 -12.86 -2.36
N GLY A 111 -5.50 -11.55 -2.48
CA GLY A 111 -6.71 -10.93 -1.94
C GLY A 111 -7.99 -11.53 -2.53
N ARG A 112 -8.01 -11.87 -3.83
CA ARG A 112 -9.17 -12.52 -4.45
C ARG A 112 -9.40 -13.92 -3.88
N GLU A 113 -8.34 -14.70 -3.68
CA GLU A 113 -8.42 -16.02 -3.07
C GLU A 113 -8.91 -15.95 -1.61
N GLU A 114 -8.38 -15.02 -0.83
CA GLU A 114 -8.82 -14.76 0.54
C GLU A 114 -10.30 -14.40 0.61
N ASN A 115 -10.80 -13.57 -0.32
CA ASN A 115 -12.22 -13.23 -0.40
C ASN A 115 -13.10 -14.46 -0.68
N LEU A 116 -12.67 -15.35 -1.58
CA LEU A 116 -13.37 -16.61 -1.86
C LEU A 116 -13.38 -17.53 -0.63
N ASN A 117 -12.24 -17.63 0.06
CA ASN A 117 -12.13 -18.43 1.28
C ASN A 117 -12.96 -17.83 2.42
N MET A 118 -12.97 -16.51 2.58
CA MET A 118 -13.81 -15.79 3.54
C MET A 118 -15.30 -16.03 3.27
N GLY A 119 -15.71 -16.06 2.00
CA GLY A 119 -17.09 -16.42 1.64
C GLY A 119 -17.46 -17.85 2.04
N LYS A 120 -16.54 -18.82 1.87
CA LYS A 120 -16.73 -20.21 2.33
C LYS A 120 -16.81 -20.28 3.86
N ILE A 121 -15.92 -19.59 4.56
CA ILE A 121 -15.90 -19.52 6.02
C ILE A 121 -17.20 -18.89 6.53
N ALA A 122 -17.61 -17.74 6.00
CA ALA A 122 -18.86 -17.09 6.38
C ALA A 122 -20.09 -18.00 6.19
N ARG A 123 -20.12 -18.80 5.12
CA ARG A 123 -21.18 -19.80 4.91
C ARG A 123 -21.11 -20.91 5.96
N ALA A 124 -19.91 -21.44 6.26
CA ALA A 124 -19.71 -22.45 7.29
C ALA A 124 -20.10 -21.92 8.68
N THR A 125 -19.66 -20.72 9.05
CA THR A 125 -20.03 -20.02 10.30
C THR A 125 -21.53 -19.76 10.39
N LYS A 126 -22.20 -19.45 9.27
CA LYS A 126 -23.67 -19.30 9.25
C LYS A 126 -24.37 -20.62 9.57
N LEU A 127 -23.89 -21.75 9.04
CA LEU A 127 -24.42 -23.08 9.35
C LEU A 127 -24.14 -23.45 10.81
N ASP A 128 -22.92 -23.20 11.29
CA ASP A 128 -22.55 -23.42 12.69
C ASP A 128 -23.41 -22.57 13.65
N SER A 129 -23.66 -21.31 13.32
CA SER A 129 -24.58 -20.43 14.06
C SER A 129 -26.02 -20.93 14.07
N GLN A 130 -26.47 -21.61 13.01
CA GLN A 130 -27.79 -22.25 12.98
C GLN A 130 -27.82 -23.46 13.90
N ALA A 131 -26.79 -24.31 13.87
CA ALA A 131 -26.67 -25.44 14.78
C ALA A 131 -26.62 -25.00 16.25
N MET A 132 -25.86 -23.94 16.56
CA MET A 132 -25.77 -23.37 17.90
C MET A 132 -27.13 -22.88 18.41
N LYS A 133 -27.94 -22.25 17.55
CA LYS A 133 -29.31 -21.84 17.89
C LYS A 133 -30.20 -23.05 18.18
N ILE A 134 -30.08 -24.12 17.41
CA ILE A 134 -30.86 -25.35 17.64
C ILE A 134 -30.49 -25.97 18.99
N ILE A 135 -29.19 -26.12 19.28
CA ILE A 135 -28.73 -26.66 20.57
C ILE A 135 -29.25 -25.81 21.74
N ALA A 136 -29.16 -24.49 21.63
CA ALA A 136 -29.66 -23.58 22.66
C ALA A 136 -31.18 -23.70 22.88
N ILE A 137 -31.96 -23.91 21.82
CA ILE A 137 -33.40 -24.15 21.95
C ILE A 137 -33.66 -25.50 22.64
N MET A 138 -32.91 -26.55 22.29
CA MET A 138 -33.03 -27.87 22.92
C MET A 138 -32.71 -27.82 24.43
N THR A 139 -31.62 -27.17 24.83
CA THR A 139 -31.26 -27.03 26.25
C THR A 139 -32.29 -26.20 27.01
N MET A 140 -32.84 -25.17 26.36
CA MET A 140 -33.85 -24.31 26.95
C MET A 140 -35.21 -24.99 27.13
N LEU A 141 -35.53 -25.98 26.30
CA LEU A 141 -36.68 -26.88 26.50
C LEU A 141 -36.42 -27.89 27.62
N TYR A 142 -35.19 -28.41 27.69
CA TYR A 142 -34.83 -29.42 28.67
C TYR A 142 -34.78 -28.85 30.10
N LEU A 143 -34.24 -27.64 30.27
CA LEU A 143 -34.09 -26.99 31.59
C LEU A 143 -35.38 -26.96 32.43
N PRO A 144 -36.53 -26.44 31.94
CA PRO A 144 -37.77 -26.40 32.72
C PRO A 144 -38.36 -27.80 32.91
N ALA A 145 -38.23 -28.69 31.93
CA ALA A 145 -38.72 -30.06 32.04
C ALA A 145 -37.96 -30.85 33.12
N THR A 146 -36.63 -30.72 33.15
CA THR A 146 -35.78 -31.32 34.18
C THR A 146 -36.04 -30.72 35.54
N PHE A 147 -36.20 -29.39 35.65
CA PHE A 147 -36.53 -28.74 36.93
C PHE A 147 -37.83 -29.27 37.53
N VAL A 148 -38.88 -29.41 36.71
CA VAL A 148 -40.15 -30.00 37.15
C VAL A 148 -39.95 -31.47 37.54
N ALA A 149 -39.24 -32.27 36.73
CA ALA A 149 -38.95 -33.66 37.07
C ALA A 149 -38.20 -33.81 38.41
N THR A 150 -37.21 -32.94 38.67
CA THR A 150 -36.46 -32.92 39.93
C THR A 150 -37.32 -32.49 41.11
N LEU A 151 -38.19 -31.48 40.96
CA LEU A 151 -39.11 -31.07 42.04
C LEU A 151 -40.08 -32.19 42.43
N PHE A 152 -40.55 -32.97 41.46
CA PHE A 152 -41.39 -34.14 41.71
C PHE A 152 -40.55 -35.29 42.34
N SER A 153 -39.31 -35.47 41.91
CA SER A 153 -38.39 -36.48 42.46
C SER A 153 -37.92 -36.18 43.87
N MET A 154 -37.81 -34.90 44.27
CA MET A 154 -37.41 -34.47 45.62
C MET A 154 -38.58 -34.48 46.62
N GLY A 155 -39.75 -34.97 46.21
CA GLY A 155 -40.80 -35.35 47.16
C GLY A 155 -41.59 -34.18 47.75
N ILE A 156 -41.88 -33.12 46.98
CA ILE A 156 -42.85 -32.08 47.41
C ILE A 156 -44.26 -32.65 47.68
N PHE A 157 -44.54 -33.89 47.24
CA PHE A 157 -45.70 -34.66 47.66
C PHE A 157 -45.35 -35.53 48.89
N HIS A 158 -45.49 -34.98 50.09
CA HIS A 158 -45.55 -35.80 51.29
C HIS A 158 -46.84 -36.63 51.26
N PHE A 159 -46.71 -37.96 51.19
CA PHE A 159 -47.79 -38.87 51.58
C PHE A 159 -47.85 -38.84 53.11
N ASP A 160 -48.81 -38.11 53.68
CA ASP A 160 -49.17 -38.32 55.08
C ASP A 160 -49.88 -39.66 55.18
N PHE A 161 -49.13 -40.70 55.55
CA PHE A 161 -49.71 -41.94 56.08
C PHE A 161 -49.94 -41.74 57.58
N ASP A 162 -50.88 -40.88 57.94
CA ASP A 162 -51.45 -40.92 59.28
C ASP A 162 -52.80 -41.66 59.21
N ASN A 163 -52.74 -42.91 59.65
CA ASN A 163 -53.87 -43.73 60.11
C ASN A 163 -54.79 -44.36 59.05
N GLY A 164 -54.40 -45.57 58.62
CA GLY A 164 -55.30 -46.74 58.51
C GLY A 164 -56.50 -46.65 57.56
N MET A 165 -56.42 -47.41 56.47
CA MET A 165 -57.51 -47.84 55.58
C MET A 165 -58.05 -46.84 54.57
N THR A 166 -57.25 -46.51 53.54
CA THR A 166 -57.57 -46.69 52.11
C THR A 166 -56.42 -46.10 51.31
N GLY A 167 -55.47 -46.94 50.92
CA GLY A 167 -54.36 -46.55 50.05
C GLY A 167 -54.86 -46.36 48.62
N ASP A 168 -55.63 -45.30 48.37
CA ASP A 168 -56.21 -45.03 47.07
C ASP A 168 -55.36 -43.98 46.35
N PHE A 169 -54.55 -44.46 45.40
CA PHE A 169 -54.11 -43.78 44.16
C PHE A 169 -54.04 -42.24 44.15
N SER A 170 -53.50 -41.60 45.19
CA SER A 170 -53.43 -40.14 45.29
C SER A 170 -52.59 -39.50 44.17
N VAL A 171 -51.65 -40.26 43.59
CA VAL A 171 -50.90 -39.88 42.38
C VAL A 171 -51.81 -39.61 41.18
N ALA A 172 -52.95 -40.30 41.06
CA ALA A 172 -53.88 -40.13 39.94
C ALA A 172 -54.70 -38.84 40.03
N ARG A 173 -54.91 -38.28 41.24
CA ARG A 173 -55.72 -37.07 41.44
C ARG A 173 -54.93 -35.77 41.19
N TYR A 174 -53.61 -35.75 41.43
CA TYR A 174 -52.76 -34.55 41.31
C TYR A 174 -51.93 -34.48 40.04
N TRP A 175 -52.13 -35.38 39.07
CA TRP A 175 -51.50 -35.30 37.74
C TRP A 175 -51.71 -33.92 37.09
N TRP A 176 -52.85 -33.26 37.36
CA TRP A 176 -53.11 -31.93 36.83
C TRP A 176 -52.15 -30.85 37.35
N LEU A 177 -51.57 -31.00 38.55
CA LEU A 177 -50.59 -30.05 39.12
C LEU A 177 -49.30 -30.00 38.28
N TYR A 178 -48.92 -31.12 37.66
CA TYR A 178 -47.82 -31.16 36.69
C TYR A 178 -48.05 -30.17 35.55
N PHE A 179 -49.25 -30.20 34.95
CA PHE A 179 -49.60 -29.25 33.89
C PHE A 179 -49.72 -27.82 34.41
N THR A 180 -50.28 -27.61 35.60
CA THR A 180 -50.47 -26.29 36.19
C THR A 180 -49.14 -25.57 36.49
N VAL A 181 -48.07 -26.29 36.82
CA VAL A 181 -46.75 -25.69 37.09
C VAL A 181 -45.84 -25.72 35.85
N ALA A 182 -45.87 -26.80 35.06
CA ALA A 182 -45.00 -26.95 33.90
C ALA A 182 -45.36 -25.99 32.76
N ILE A 183 -46.66 -25.74 32.50
CA ILE A 183 -47.11 -24.83 31.44
C ILE A 183 -46.65 -23.38 31.68
N PRO A 184 -46.90 -22.74 32.83
CA PRO A 184 -46.45 -21.35 33.05
C PRO A 184 -44.94 -21.23 33.10
N LEU A 185 -44.22 -22.22 33.65
CA LEU A 185 -42.76 -22.20 33.68
C LEU A 185 -42.14 -22.33 32.27
N SER A 186 -42.71 -23.20 31.44
CA SER A 186 -42.32 -23.33 30.03
C SER A 186 -42.66 -22.06 29.26
N GLY A 187 -43.84 -21.48 29.49
CA GLY A 187 -44.26 -20.21 28.90
C GLY A 187 -43.34 -19.04 29.27
N ALA A 188 -42.95 -18.92 30.54
CA ALA A 188 -42.04 -17.88 31.02
C ALA A 188 -40.64 -18.03 30.38
N THR A 189 -40.13 -19.26 30.30
CA THR A 189 -38.84 -19.56 29.65
C THR A 189 -38.87 -19.18 28.17
N PHE A 190 -39.91 -19.60 27.43
CA PHE A 190 -40.11 -19.20 26.03
C PHE A 190 -40.28 -17.69 25.85
N MET A 191 -41.02 -17.03 26.75
CA MET A 191 -41.27 -15.60 26.68
C MET A 191 -39.97 -14.81 26.87
N ILE A 192 -39.15 -15.17 27.85
CA ILE A 192 -37.84 -14.57 28.09
C ILE A 192 -36.92 -14.79 26.89
N PHE A 193 -36.90 -15.99 26.32
CA PHE A 193 -36.13 -16.30 25.12
C PHE A 193 -36.55 -15.47 23.92
N TYR A 194 -37.84 -15.48 23.60
CA TYR A 194 -38.39 -14.77 22.46
C TYR A 194 -38.12 -13.28 22.58
N HIS A 195 -38.23 -12.73 23.80
CA HIS A 195 -37.90 -11.34 24.06
C HIS A 195 -36.40 -11.04 23.91
N ARG A 196 -35.51 -11.91 24.43
CA ARG A 196 -34.05 -11.80 24.27
C ARG A 196 -33.60 -11.91 22.80
N VAL A 197 -34.15 -12.87 22.05
CA VAL A 197 -33.86 -13.09 20.63
C VAL A 197 -34.39 -11.92 19.79
N LYS A 198 -35.61 -11.43 20.05
CA LYS A 198 -36.18 -10.28 19.35
C LYS A 198 -35.42 -8.98 19.65
N SER A 199 -34.93 -8.81 20.88
CA SER A 199 -34.08 -7.68 21.27
C SER A 199 -32.77 -7.68 20.48
N HIS A 200 -32.07 -8.83 20.40
CA HIS A 200 -30.84 -8.94 19.60
C HIS A 200 -31.06 -8.67 18.11
N LYS A 201 -32.18 -9.14 17.55
CA LYS A 201 -32.52 -8.91 16.13
C LYS A 201 -32.81 -7.43 15.82
N SER A 202 -33.23 -6.66 16.82
CA SER A 202 -33.57 -5.24 16.67
C SER A 202 -32.37 -4.31 16.83
N ALA A 203 -31.33 -4.74 17.56
CA ALA A 203 -30.05 -4.05 17.65
C ALA A 203 -29.23 -4.22 16.36
N ASP A 204 -29.11 -5.45 15.87
CA ASP A 204 -28.35 -5.82 14.66
C ASP A 204 -28.91 -5.16 13.37
N LYS A 205 -30.25 -5.05 13.27
CA LYS A 205 -30.91 -4.40 12.12
C LYS A 205 -30.69 -2.89 12.09
N LYS A 206 -30.59 -2.22 13.25
CA LYS A 206 -30.31 -0.77 13.33
C LYS A 206 -28.85 -0.47 12.97
N GLU A 207 -27.94 -1.35 13.33
CA GLU A 207 -26.50 -1.24 13.04
C GLU A 207 -26.22 -1.48 11.54
N SER A 208 -26.84 -2.51 10.95
CA SER A 208 -26.75 -2.79 9.51
C SER A 208 -27.33 -1.65 8.65
N GLN A 209 -28.40 -0.97 9.11
CA GLN A 209 -29.01 0.15 8.39
C GLN A 209 -28.16 1.45 8.49
N LYS A 210 -27.46 1.67 9.61
CA LYS A 210 -26.51 2.79 9.75
C LYS A 210 -25.28 2.61 8.86
N ALA A 211 -24.75 1.39 8.76
CA ALA A 211 -23.63 1.09 7.87
C ALA A 211 -23.96 1.32 6.38
N ALA A 212 -25.19 1.07 5.95
CA ALA A 212 -25.64 1.27 4.57
C ALA A 212 -25.98 2.73 4.21
N THR A 213 -26.19 3.60 5.19
CA THR A 213 -26.57 5.02 4.96
C THR A 213 -25.39 5.98 5.21
N GLY A 214 -24.27 5.48 5.75
CA GLY A 214 -23.07 6.27 6.08
C GLY A 214 -21.91 6.14 5.08
N ALA A 215 -22.12 5.49 3.94
CA ALA A 215 -21.22 5.45 2.78
C ALA A 215 -21.82 6.29 1.64
#